data_AF-A0A533Y9I8-F1
#
_entry.id   AF-A0A533Y9I8-F1
#
_cell.length_a   1.000
_cell.length_b   1.000
_cell.length_c   1.000
_cell.angle_alpha   90.00
_cell.angle_beta   90.00
_cell.angle_gamma   90.00
#
_symmetry.space_group_name_H-M   'P 1'
#
loop_
_entity.id
_entity.type
_entity.pdbx_description
1 polymer ?
#
loop_
_entity_poly.entity_id
_entity_poly.type
_entity_poly.pdbx_seq_one_letter_code
_entity_poly.pdbx_strand_id
1 'polypeptide(L)'
;PNSISKVELSFDAGKSWNEAELEPALSLHSWVIWNYRWHPPKRGKYQVQVRATDSKGLLQTAEIVRPQPAGASGYHTIIADVESVEARV
;
A
#
# COMPACT_ATOMS: atom_id res chain seq x y z
N PRO A 1 3.06 9.25 19.18
CA PRO A 1 3.62 8.58 17.98
C PRO A 1 3.23 7.10 17.95
N ASN A 2 2.63 6.67 16.85
CA ASN A 2 2.29 5.27 16.62
C ASN A 2 3.14 4.78 15.45
N SER A 3 3.73 3.59 15.59
CA SER A 3 4.40 2.93 14.46
C SER A 3 3.35 2.38 13.47
N ILE A 4 3.80 1.83 12.34
CA ILE A 4 2.93 1.11 11.41
C ILE A 4 2.89 -0.36 11.81
N SER A 5 1.68 -0.92 11.96
CA SER A 5 1.47 -2.34 12.30
C SER A 5 1.08 -3.18 11.09
N LYS A 6 0.53 -2.55 10.05
CA LYS A 6 0.11 -3.24 8.83
C LYS A 6 0.15 -2.32 7.62
N VAL A 7 0.61 -2.84 6.49
CA VAL A 7 0.49 -2.21 5.17
C VAL A 7 -0.23 -3.19 4.26
N GLU A 8 -1.20 -2.70 3.50
CA GLU A 8 -1.98 -3.52 2.58
C GLU A 8 -1.99 -2.89 1.19
N LEU A 9 -1.88 -3.75 0.16
CA LEU A 9 -1.98 -3.37 -1.24
C LEU A 9 -3.25 -3.94 -1.88
N SER A 10 -3.92 -3.10 -2.64
CA SER A 10 -4.96 -3.51 -3.57
C SER A 10 -4.44 -3.41 -4.99
N PHE A 11 -4.80 -4.37 -5.84
CA PHE A 11 -4.51 -4.36 -7.28
C PHE A 11 -5.78 -4.19 -8.12
N ASP A 12 -6.94 -4.00 -7.48
CA ASP A 12 -8.26 -4.01 -8.11
C ASP A 12 -9.13 -2.80 -7.71
N ALA A 13 -8.47 -1.65 -7.50
CA ALA A 13 -9.11 -0.40 -7.08
C ALA A 13 -9.84 -0.50 -5.74
N GLY A 14 -9.24 -1.17 -4.77
CA GLY A 14 -9.67 -1.22 -3.37
C GLY A 14 -10.72 -2.28 -3.06
N LYS A 15 -11.05 -3.17 -4.00
CA LYS A 15 -12.04 -4.24 -3.80
C LYS A 15 -11.49 -5.35 -2.92
N SER A 16 -10.22 -5.70 -3.09
CA SER A 16 -9.49 -6.65 -2.25
C SER A 16 -8.16 -6.06 -1.80
N TRP A 17 -7.68 -6.53 -0.64
CA TRP A 17 -6.48 -6.04 0.04
C TRP A 17 -5.60 -7.21 0.43
N ASN A 18 -4.30 -7.08 0.17
CA ASN A 18 -3.28 -8.09 0.43
C ASN A 18 -2.24 -7.50 1.36
N GLU A 19 -1.92 -8.19 2.45
CA GLU A 19 -0.96 -7.72 3.43
C GLU A 19 0.47 -7.78 2.88
N ALA A 20 1.24 -6.73 3.14
CA ALA A 20 2.66 -6.63 2.82
C ALA A 20 3.53 -7.13 3.98
N GLU A 21 4.74 -7.57 3.65
CA GLU A 21 5.75 -7.87 4.64
C GLU A 21 6.33 -6.55 5.15
N LEU A 22 6.47 -6.44 6.48
CA LEU A 22 7.10 -5.29 7.14
C LEU A 22 8.49 -5.66 7.61
N GLU A 23 9.46 -4.79 7.36
CA GLU A 23 10.76 -4.87 8.03
C GLU A 23 10.66 -4.33 9.47
N PRO A 24 11.57 -4.74 10.38
CA PRO A 24 11.61 -4.19 11.73
C PRO A 24 11.74 -2.67 11.72
N ALA A 25 10.85 -2.00 12.46
CA ALA A 25 10.90 -0.55 12.62
C ALA A 25 12.18 -0.12 13.36
N LEU A 26 12.86 0.92 12.85
CA LEU A 26 14.07 1.45 13.49
C LEU A 26 13.77 2.20 14.79
N SER A 27 12.58 2.79 14.92
CA SER A 27 12.05 3.36 16.17
C SER A 27 10.53 3.59 16.07
N LEU A 28 9.90 3.99 17.18
CA LEU A 28 8.48 4.41 17.21
C LEU A 28 8.17 5.68 16.39
N HIS A 29 9.20 6.41 15.95
CA HIS A 29 9.08 7.66 15.21
C HIS A 29 9.59 7.55 13.76
N SER A 30 10.16 6.40 13.39
CA SER A 30 10.66 6.19 12.03
C SER A 30 9.55 5.70 11.12
N TRP A 31 9.80 5.79 9.82
CA TRP A 31 9.03 5.03 8.84
C TRP A 31 9.32 3.54 9.01
N VAL A 32 8.38 2.71 8.54
CA VAL A 32 8.52 1.26 8.45
C VAL A 32 8.68 0.91 6.98
N ILE A 33 9.78 0.22 6.66
CA ILE A 33 10.00 -0.30 5.32
C ILE A 33 9.08 -1.51 5.12
N TRP A 34 8.49 -1.62 3.95
CA TRP A 34 7.61 -2.72 3.59
C TRP A 34 7.84 -3.13 2.16
N ASN A 35 7.60 -4.40 1.87
CA ASN A 35 7.70 -4.97 0.53
C ASN A 35 6.54 -5.92 0.25
N TYR A 36 6.17 -6.01 -1.02
CA TYR A 36 5.17 -6.97 -1.47
C TYR A 36 5.61 -7.60 -2.79
N ARG A 37 5.70 -8.93 -2.82
CA ARG A 37 6.01 -9.67 -4.04
C ARG A 37 4.73 -9.96 -4.82
N TRP A 38 4.46 -9.12 -5.81
CA TRP A 38 3.28 -9.26 -6.64
C TRP A 38 3.49 -10.22 -7.81
N HIS A 39 2.54 -11.13 -8.00
CA HIS A 39 2.44 -12.01 -9.16
C HIS A 39 1.13 -11.70 -9.89
N PRO A 40 1.13 -10.81 -10.91
CA PRO A 40 -0.09 -10.46 -11.61
C PRO A 40 -0.72 -11.70 -12.28
N PRO A 41 -2.05 -11.90 -12.19
CA PRO A 41 -2.69 -13.07 -12.77
C PRO A 41 -2.81 -13.01 -14.30
N LYS A 42 -2.71 -11.82 -14.90
CA LYS A 42 -2.80 -11.59 -16.35
C LYS A 42 -2.10 -10.29 -16.74
N ARG A 43 -1.85 -10.12 -18.04
CA ARG A 43 -1.46 -8.82 -18.60
C ARG A 43 -2.60 -7.80 -18.51
N GLY A 44 -2.26 -6.52 -18.50
CA GLY A 44 -3.18 -5.39 -18.55
C GLY A 44 -2.92 -4.36 -17.46
N LYS A 45 -3.84 -3.38 -17.37
CA LYS A 45 -3.73 -2.27 -16.42
C LYS A 45 -4.34 -2.62 -15.07
N TYR A 46 -3.60 -2.34 -14.01
CA TYR A 46 -4.02 -2.50 -12.62
C TYR A 46 -3.97 -1.15 -11.92
N GLN A 47 -5.07 -0.79 -11.24
CA GLN A 47 -5.05 0.33 -10.32
C GLN A 47 -4.55 -0.18 -8.97
N VAL A 48 -3.30 0.14 -8.67
CA VAL A 48 -2.63 -0.29 -7.45
C VAL A 48 -2.80 0.78 -6.39
N GLN A 49 -3.28 0.39 -5.21
CA GLN A 49 -3.47 1.27 -4.06
C GLN A 49 -2.76 0.70 -2.86
N VAL A 50 -2.28 1.58 -1.98
CA VAL A 50 -1.68 1.17 -0.70
C VAL A 50 -2.33 1.94 0.45
N ARG A 51 -2.52 1.25 1.58
CA ARG A 51 -3.01 1.82 2.83
C ARG A 51 -2.21 1.27 4.02
N ALA A 52 -2.10 2.06 5.08
CA ALA A 52 -1.47 1.64 6.32
C ALA A 52 -2.45 1.63 7.50
N THR A 53 -2.21 0.74 8.47
CA THR A 53 -2.82 0.76 9.80
C THR A 53 -1.73 0.98 10.84
N ASP A 54 -1.97 1.89 11.77
CA ASP A 54 -1.00 2.19 12.83
C ASP A 54 -1.02 1.14 13.97
N SER A 55 -0.09 1.25 14.92
CA SER A 55 0.01 0.35 16.07
C SER A 55 -1.16 0.45 17.06
N LYS A 56 -2.09 1.38 16.88
CA LYS A 56 -3.34 1.48 17.63
C LYS A 56 -4.55 0.97 16.85
N GLY A 57 -4.34 0.45 15.63
CA GLY A 57 -5.42 -0.04 14.78
C GLY A 57 -6.12 1.04 13.97
N LEU A 58 -5.60 2.27 13.93
CA LEU A 58 -6.19 3.33 13.11
C LEU A 58 -5.80 3.14 11.65
N LEU A 59 -6.81 2.92 10.81
CA LEU A 59 -6.65 2.83 9.36
C LEU A 59 -6.50 4.22 8.75
N GLN A 60 -5.59 4.37 7.79
CA GLN A 60 -5.45 5.56 6.97
C GLN A 60 -6.79 5.92 6.28
N THR A 61 -7.11 7.21 6.22
CA THR A 61 -8.30 7.67 5.49
C THR A 61 -8.12 7.52 3.97
N ALA A 62 -9.19 7.12 3.29
CA ALA A 62 -9.26 7.10 1.83
C ALA A 62 -9.48 8.50 1.21
N GLU A 63 -9.90 9.47 2.02
CA GLU A 63 -10.14 10.84 1.58
C GLU A 63 -8.86 11.52 1.12
N ILE A 64 -8.83 11.96 -0.14
CA ILE A 64 -7.70 12.65 -0.72
C ILE A 64 -7.76 14.13 -0.34
N VAL A 65 -6.79 14.58 0.43
CA VAL A 65 -6.61 15.99 0.80
C VAL A 65 -5.29 16.48 0.23
N ARG A 66 -5.28 17.73 -0.25
CA ARG A 66 -4.06 18.36 -0.76
C ARG A 66 -3.05 18.60 0.37
N PRO A 67 -1.74 18.64 0.07
CA PRO A 67 -0.69 18.75 1.09
C PRO A 67 -0.80 19.95 2.05
N GLN A 68 -1.34 21.09 1.60
CA GLN A 68 -1.44 22.29 2.42
C GLN A 68 -2.78 22.31 3.19
N PRO A 69 -2.79 22.64 4.49
CA PRO A 69 -1.65 22.98 5.36
C PRO A 69 -1.07 21.82 6.18
N ALA A 70 -1.74 20.67 6.23
CA ALA A 70 -1.51 19.64 7.24
C ALA A 70 -1.00 18.30 6.69
N GLY A 71 -0.36 18.32 5.51
CA GLY A 71 0.07 17.11 4.80
C GLY A 71 -1.04 16.53 3.92
N ALA A 72 -0.64 15.65 3.00
CA ALA A 72 -1.57 14.96 2.12
C ALA A 72 -2.15 13.72 2.80
N SER A 73 -3.39 13.38 2.48
CA SER A 73 -4.05 12.14 2.89
C SER A 73 -4.63 11.40 1.68
N GLY A 74 -5.27 10.25 1.94
CA GLY A 74 -5.81 9.39 0.91
C GLY A 74 -4.82 8.27 0.56
N TYR A 75 -5.34 7.22 -0.07
CA TYR A 75 -4.51 6.10 -0.49
C TYR A 75 -3.66 6.49 -1.69
N HIS A 76 -2.34 6.34 -1.56
CA HIS A 76 -1.46 6.50 -2.70
C HIS A 76 -1.85 5.47 -3.76
N THR A 77 -2.04 5.95 -5.00
CA THR A 77 -2.60 5.18 -6.10
C THR A 77 -1.72 5.37 -7.33
N ILE A 78 -1.35 4.26 -7.97
CA ILE A 78 -0.65 4.26 -9.25
C ILE A 78 -1.39 3.37 -10.25
N ILE A 79 -1.11 3.57 -11.54
CA ILE A 79 -1.52 2.64 -12.59
C ILE A 79 -0.29 1.83 -13.00
N ALA A 80 -0.34 0.52 -12.79
CA ALA A 80 0.65 -0.42 -13.29
C ALA A 80 0.14 -1.04 -14.60
N ASP A 81 0.93 -0.94 -15.68
CA ASP A 81 0.65 -1.63 -16.94
C ASP A 81 1.53 -2.89 -17.02
N VAL A 82 0.90 -4.06 -16.99
CA VAL A 82 1.57 -5.35 -17.03
C VAL A 82 1.56 -5.84 -18.47
N GLU A 83 2.69 -5.74 -19.16
CA GLU A 83 2.80 -6.14 -20.57
C GLU A 83 2.85 -7.66 -20.76
N SER A 84 3.52 -8.36 -19.85
CA SER A 84 3.66 -9.81 -19.86
C SER A 84 3.60 -10.38 -18.43
N VAL A 85 3.21 -11.64 -18.34
CA VAL A 85 3.23 -12.44 -17.12
C VAL A 85 4.03 -13.69 -17.41
N GLU A 86 5.03 -13.97 -16.58
CA GLU A 86 5.80 -15.20 -16.72
C GLU A 86 4.88 -16.41 -16.49
N ALA A 87 4.98 -17.40 -17.38
CA ALA A 87 4.32 -18.68 -17.18
C ALA A 87 4.98 -19.36 -15.97
N ARG A 88 4.18 -19.71 -14.95
CA ARG A 88 4.67 -20.56 -13.87
C ARG A 88 5.03 -21.92 -14.47
N VAL A 89 6.31 -22.29 -14.39
CA VAL A 89 6.80 -23.66 -14.64
C VAL A 89 6.48 -24.52 -13.43
#